data_AF-A0A7T0C4I1-F1
#
_entry.id   AF-A0A7T0C4I1-F1
#
_cell.length_a   1.000
_cell.length_b   1.000
_cell.length_c   1.000
_cell.angle_alpha   90.00
_cell.angle_beta   90.00
_cell.angle_gamma   90.00
#
_symmetry.space_group_name_H-M   'P 1'
#
loop_
_entity.id
_entity.type
_entity.pdbx_description
1 polymer ?
#
loop_
_entity_poly.entity_id
_entity_poly.type
_entity_poly.pdbx_seq_one_letter_code
_entity_poly.pdbx_strand_id
1 'polypeptide(L)' 'MKLITDPVKKFWGNIECALDEKAFEYIVSDMIKGVRKTLKQSSTTAQAIDRSEAIPKIATSARKEGLEEFADALDFATSD' A
#
# COMPACT_ATOMS: atom_id res chain seq x y z
N MET A 1 9.94 11.38 19.66
CA MET A 1 10.04 11.31 18.19
C MET A 1 9.41 10.00 17.76
N LYS A 2 8.19 10.03 17.18
CA LYS A 2 7.54 8.80 16.70
C LYS A 2 8.24 8.44 15.39
N LEU A 3 9.00 7.34 15.36
CA LEU A 3 9.40 6.71 14.10
C LEU A 3 8.11 6.23 13.45
N ILE A 4 7.41 7.13 12.74
CA ILE A 4 6.35 6.71 11.83
C ILE A 4 7.09 6.05 10.69
N THR A 5 7.28 4.74 10.78
CA THR A 5 7.82 3.95 9.68
C THR A 5 6.85 4.15 8.53
N ASP A 6 7.32 4.87 7.50
CA ASP A 6 6.58 5.07 6.26
C ASP A 6 6.29 3.68 5.67
N PRO A 7 5.01 3.27 5.58
CA PRO A 7 4.64 1.94 5.12
C PRO A 7 5.15 1.63 3.71
N VAL A 8 5.26 2.63 2.85
CA VAL A 8 5.74 2.47 1.47
C VAL A 8 7.26 2.30 1.46
N LYS A 9 8.00 3.06 2.28
CA LYS A 9 9.45 2.81 2.42
C LYS A 9 9.76 1.44 3.00
N LYS A 10 8.94 0.99 3.95
CA LYS A 10 9.04 -0.36 4.52
C LYS A 10 8.79 -1.43 3.47
N PHE A 11 7.84 -1.21 2.56
CA PHE A 11 7.60 -2.11 1.42
C PHE A 11 8.87 -2.27 0.58
N TRP A 12 9.40 -1.17 0.02
CA TRP A 12 10.60 -1.20 -0.84
C TRP A 12 11.83 -1.79 -0.15
N GLY A 13 12.01 -1.56 1.15
CA GLY A 13 13.13 -2.13 1.91
C GLY A 13 13.00 -3.62 2.22
N ASN A 14 11.82 -4.23 2.06
CA ASN A 14 11.60 -5.65 2.38
C ASN A 14 11.33 -6.52 1.15
N ILE A 15 10.96 -5.95 -0.01
CA ILE A 15 10.64 -6.76 -1.21
C ILE A 15 11.82 -7.61 -1.69
N GLU A 16 13.06 -7.13 -1.57
CA GLU A 16 14.26 -7.89 -1.96
C GLU A 16 14.50 -9.13 -1.08
N CYS A 17 13.90 -9.14 0.12
CA CYS A 17 13.98 -10.24 1.08
C CYS A 17 12.77 -11.18 1.01
N ALA A 18 11.83 -10.95 0.09
CA ALA A 18 10.69 -11.84 -0.09
C ALA A 18 11.15 -13.16 -0.74
N LEU A 19 11.25 -14.21 0.07
CA LEU A 19 11.78 -15.52 -0.35
C LEU A 19 10.77 -16.37 -1.12
N ASP A 20 9.48 -16.06 -0.98
CA ASP A 20 8.37 -16.76 -1.63
C ASP A 20 7.15 -15.85 -1.84
N GLU A 21 6.17 -16.35 -2.57
CA GLU A 21 4.92 -15.65 -2.89
C GLU A 21 4.15 -15.20 -1.63
N LYS A 22 4.13 -16.03 -0.57
CA LYS A 22 3.42 -15.69 0.67
C LYS A 22 4.10 -14.55 1.43
N ALA A 23 5.44 -14.51 1.42
CA ALA A 23 6.21 -13.41 1.99
C ALA A 23 5.92 -12.11 1.24
N PHE A 24 5.82 -12.18 -0.10
CA PHE A 24 5.45 -11.03 -0.92
C PHE A 24 4.04 -10.54 -0.62
N GLU A 25 3.03 -11.43 -0.64
CA GLU A 25 1.64 -11.11 -0.27
C GLU A 25 1.54 -10.47 1.12
N TYR A 26 2.32 -10.97 2.08
CA TYR A 26 2.37 -10.40 3.43
C TYR A 26 2.92 -8.98 3.42
N ILE A 27 4.02 -8.71 2.71
CA ILE A 27 4.63 -7.38 2.61
C ILE A 27 3.66 -6.39 1.95
N VAL A 28 2.94 -6.79 0.91
CA VAL A 28 1.89 -5.98 0.26
C VAL A 28 0.75 -5.69 1.24
N SER A 29 0.24 -6.73 1.94
CA SER A 29 -0.83 -6.58 2.92
C SER A 29 -0.45 -5.65 4.08
N ASP A 30 0.78 -5.76 4.58
CA ASP A 30 1.29 -4.90 5.66
C ASP A 30 1.43 -3.44 5.22
N MET A 31 1.91 -3.20 3.99
CA MET A 31 1.93 -1.86 3.40
C MET A 31 0.53 -1.24 3.33
N ILE A 32 -0.45 -1.95 2.75
CA ILE A 32 -1.83 -1.47 2.61
C ILE A 32 -2.42 -1.12 3.98
N LYS A 33 -2.26 -2.02 4.97
CA LYS A 33 -2.73 -1.80 6.36
C LYS A 33 -2.00 -0.62 7.02
N GLY A 34 -0.71 -0.45 6.74
CA GLY A 34 0.08 0.66 7.23
C GLY A 34 -0.41 1.99 6.69
N VAL A 35 -0.56 2.11 5.37
CA VAL A 35 -1.08 3.33 4.72
C VAL A 35 -2.49 3.64 5.21
N ARG A 36 -3.35 2.62 5.34
CA ARG A 36 -4.72 2.84 5.83
C ARG A 36 -4.76 3.53 7.21
N LYS A 37 -3.80 3.24 8.10
CA LYS A 37 -3.72 3.86 9.44
C LYS A 37 -3.29 5.32 9.41
N THR A 38 -2.70 5.80 8.31
CA THR A 38 -2.26 7.20 8.16
C THR A 38 -3.33 8.09 7.51
N LEU A 39 -4.30 7.49 6.81
CA LEU A 39 -5.35 8.21 6.10
C LEU A 39 -6.54 8.56 7.00
N LYS A 40 -7.15 9.72 6.74
CA LYS A 40 -8.43 10.12 7.34
C LYS A 40 -9.56 9.29 6.75
N GLN A 41 -10.64 9.06 7.51
CA GLN A 41 -11.81 8.30 7.04
C GLN A 41 -12.49 8.90 5.79
N SER A 42 -12.35 10.20 5.57
CA SER A 42 -12.87 10.90 4.40
C SER A 42 -12.08 10.63 3.11
N SER A 43 -10.89 10.03 3.19
CA SER A 43 -10.10 9.65 2.02
C SER A 43 -10.81 8.55 1.24
N THR A 44 -10.94 8.77 -0.06
CA THR A 44 -11.42 7.78 -1.03
C THR A 44 -10.51 6.55 -1.08
N THR A 45 -9.18 6.75 -0.95
CA THR A 45 -8.22 5.64 -0.81
C THR A 45 -8.46 4.83 0.46
N ALA A 46 -8.69 5.48 1.60
CA ALA A 46 -9.00 4.79 2.85
C ALA A 46 -10.27 3.95 2.73
N GLN A 47 -11.32 4.49 2.08
CA GLN A 47 -12.57 3.78 1.88
C GLN A 47 -12.44 2.63 0.87
N ALA A 48 -11.64 2.78 -0.18
CA ALA A 48 -11.35 1.70 -1.13
C ALA A 48 -10.64 0.53 -0.44
N ILE A 49 -9.69 0.82 0.46
CA ILE A 49 -9.04 -0.19 1.30
C ILE A 49 -10.05 -0.84 2.25
N ASP A 50 -10.88 -0.06 2.96
CA ASP A 50 -11.88 -0.59 3.89
C ASP A 50 -12.90 -1.50 3.21
N ARG A 51 -13.26 -1.17 1.96
CA ARG A 51 -14.16 -1.98 1.12
C ARG A 51 -13.47 -3.20 0.49
N SER A 52 -12.18 -3.41 0.75
CA SER A 52 -11.38 -4.48 0.14
C SER A 52 -11.48 -4.49 -1.39
N GLU A 53 -11.45 -3.29 -1.99
CA GLU A 53 -11.46 -3.16 -3.45
C GLU A 53 -10.19 -3.77 -4.06
N ALA A 54 -10.24 -4.13 -5.34
CA ALA A 54 -9.08 -4.66 -6.06
C ALA A 54 -7.92 -3.66 -6.04
N ILE A 55 -6.67 -4.14 -5.92
CA ILE A 55 -5.47 -3.31 -5.82
C ILE A 55 -5.39 -2.22 -6.91
N PRO A 56 -5.68 -2.48 -8.21
CA PRO A 56 -5.66 -1.44 -9.24
C PRO A 56 -6.68 -0.30 -8.99
N LYS A 57 -7.81 -0.59 -8.35
CA LYS A 57 -8.79 0.44 -7.95
C LYS A 57 -8.30 1.27 -6.76
N ILE A 58 -7.61 0.62 -5.81
CA ILE A 58 -6.95 1.31 -4.70
C ILE A 58 -5.86 2.24 -5.24
N ALA A 59 -5.02 1.77 -6.16
CA ALA A 59 -3.98 2.57 -6.81
C ALA A 59 -4.57 3.78 -7.56
N THR A 60 -5.66 3.58 -8.30
CA THR A 60 -6.39 4.68 -8.97
C THR A 60 -6.89 5.73 -7.99
N SER A 61 -7.44 5.32 -6.84
CA SER A 61 -7.89 6.25 -5.79
C SER A 61 -6.70 6.98 -5.16
N ALA A 62 -5.60 6.27 -4.90
CA ALA A 62 -4.37 6.83 -4.35
C ALA A 62 -3.81 7.95 -5.24
N ARG A 63 -3.73 7.75 -6.56
CA ARG A 63 -3.30 8.79 -7.52
C ARG A 63 -4.17 10.03 -7.49
N LYS A 64 -5.49 9.85 -7.47
CA LYS A 64 -6.44 10.98 -7.39
C LYS A 64 -6.26 11.84 -6.13
N GLU A 65 -5.71 11.25 -5.07
CA GLU A 65 -5.42 11.93 -3.80
C GLU A 65 -3.96 12.39 -3.67
N GLY A 66 -3.13 12.21 -4.71
CA GLY A 66 -1.72 12.59 -4.71
C GLY A 66 -0.80 11.65 -3.91
N LEU A 67 -1.25 10.42 -3.63
CA LEU A 67 -0.49 9.38 -2.94
C LEU A 67 0.34 8.56 -3.95
N GLU A 68 1.15 9.23 -4.77
CA GLU A 68 1.82 8.61 -5.92
C GLU A 68 2.73 7.45 -5.54
N GLU A 69 3.58 7.59 -4.51
CA GLU A 69 4.48 6.51 -4.09
C GLU A 69 3.73 5.24 -3.65
N PHE A 70 2.55 5.40 -3.04
CA PHE A 70 1.70 4.26 -2.68
C PHE A 70 1.05 3.63 -3.91
N ALA A 71 0.56 4.44 -4.85
CA ALA A 71 0.00 3.94 -6.09
C ALA A 71 1.03 3.14 -6.91
N ASP A 72 2.26 3.64 -7.00
CA ASP A 72 3.34 2.96 -7.73
C ASP A 72 3.74 1.64 -7.08
N ALA A 73 3.75 1.57 -5.75
CA ALA A 73 4.00 0.32 -5.03
C ALA A 73 2.87 -0.71 -5.26
N LEU A 74 1.62 -0.27 -5.36
CA LEU A 74 0.48 -1.15 -5.67
C LEU A 74 0.51 -1.66 -7.11
N ASP A 75 0.89 -0.81 -8.05
CA ASP A 75 1.05 -1.21 -9.45
C ASP A 75 2.20 -2.20 -9.62
N PHE A 76 3.34 -1.97 -8.95
CA PHE A 76 4.42 -2.96 -8.89
C PHE A 76 3.93 -4.30 -8.34
N ALA A 77 3.13 -4.28 -7.27
CA ALA A 77 2.62 -5.50 -6.64
C ALA A 77 1.60 -6.29 -7.48
N THR A 78 1.10 -5.71 -8.57
CA THR A 78 0.09 -6.34 -9.46
C THR A 78 0.53 -6.44 -10.91
N SER A 79 1.78 -6.06 -11.19
CA SER A 79 2.40 -6.27 -12.49
C SER A 79 2.91 -7.72 -12.55
N ASP A 80 2.26 -8.52 -13.38
CA ASP A 80 2.68 -9.90 -13.72
C ASP A 80 4.09 -9.96 -14.34
#